data_AF-A0AAU9TLC9-F1
#
_entry.id   AF-A0AAU9TLC9-F1
#
_cell.length_a   1.000
_cell.length_b   1.000
_cell.length_c   1.000
_cell.angle_alpha   90.00
_cell.angle_beta   90.00
_cell.angle_gamma   90.00
#
_symmetry.space_group_name_H-M   'P 1'
#
loop_
_entity.id
_entity.type
_entity.pdbx_description
1 polymer ?
#
loop_
_entity_poly.entity_id
_entity_poly.type
_entity_poly.pdbx_seq_one_letter_code
_entity_poly.pdbx_strand_id
1 'polypeptide(L)'
;MPTEYNKKTDRGMASRDIYELAAEEVTRRQKSLRNAASSYNLNHISLYRYIKNKKAYESDKTVTPPSVGYQKRLSFHLQRRKN
;
A
#
# COMPACT_ATOMS: atom_id res chain seq x y z
N MET A 1 -18.34 -15.65 -22.37
CA MET A 1 -18.88 -15.14 -21.09
C MET A 1 -17.79 -14.39 -20.37
N PRO A 2 -17.98 -13.13 -19.96
CA PRO A 2 -17.01 -12.44 -19.12
C PRO A 2 -16.99 -13.14 -17.75
N THR A 3 -15.83 -13.60 -17.30
CA THR A 3 -15.66 -14.09 -15.94
C THR A 3 -15.57 -12.87 -15.02
N GLU A 4 -16.60 -12.64 -14.21
CA GLU A 4 -16.53 -11.66 -13.12
C GLU A 4 -15.51 -12.16 -12.09
N TYR A 5 -14.31 -11.60 -12.12
CA TYR A 5 -13.29 -11.88 -11.11
C TYR A 5 -13.64 -11.14 -9.82
N ASN A 6 -14.32 -11.82 -8.90
CA ASN A 6 -14.55 -11.33 -7.55
C ASN A 6 -13.31 -11.61 -6.68
N LYS A 7 -12.62 -10.55 -6.26
CA LYS A 7 -11.49 -10.66 -5.32
C LYS A 7 -11.99 -11.29 -4.02
N LYS A 8 -11.41 -12.44 -3.65
CA LYS A 8 -11.76 -13.16 -2.42
C LYS A 8 -11.33 -12.45 -1.13
N THR A 9 -10.50 -11.42 -1.23
CA THR A 9 -9.94 -10.73 -0.06
C THR A 9 -9.72 -9.25 -0.37
N ASP A 10 -10.03 -8.38 0.60
CA ASP A 10 -9.74 -6.94 0.54
C ASP A 10 -8.23 -6.59 0.76
N ARG A 11 -7.38 -7.62 0.73
CA ARG A 11 -5.93 -7.51 0.94
C ARG A 11 -5.34 -6.62 -0.15
N GLY A 12 -4.83 -5.45 0.26
CA GLY A 12 -4.22 -4.46 -0.63
C GLY A 12 -5.02 -3.16 -0.79
N MET A 13 -6.20 -3.04 -0.17
CA MET A 13 -6.97 -1.77 -0.10
C MET A 13 -6.78 -1.00 1.21
N ALA A 14 -5.92 -1.48 2.10
CA ALA A 14 -5.66 -0.81 3.37
C ALA A 14 -5.12 0.61 3.15
N SER A 15 -5.63 1.56 3.94
CA SER A 15 -5.20 2.95 3.91
C SER A 15 -3.75 3.08 4.39
N ARG A 16 -3.15 4.25 4.11
CA ARG A 16 -1.83 4.60 4.61
C ARG A 16 -1.74 4.51 6.13
N ASP A 17 -2.78 4.93 6.83
CA ASP A 17 -2.81 4.94 8.30
C ASP A 17 -2.68 3.52 8.87
N ILE A 18 -3.30 2.53 8.22
CA ILE A 18 -3.17 1.12 8.61
C ILE A 18 -1.73 0.62 8.42
N TYR A 19 -1.06 1.03 7.34
CA TYR A 19 0.36 0.72 7.14
C TYR A 19 1.26 1.42 8.16
N GLU A 20 0.94 2.65 8.57
CA GLU A 20 1.68 3.36 9.60
C GLU A 20 1.56 2.68 10.96
N LEU A 21 0.34 2.34 11.39
CA LEU A 21 0.11 1.62 12.64
C LEU A 21 0.83 0.27 12.66
N ALA A 22 0.72 -0.51 11.59
CA ALA A 22 1.41 -1.80 11.47
C ALA A 22 2.94 -1.64 11.45
N ALA A 23 3.47 -0.57 10.85
CA ALA A 23 4.91 -0.29 10.84
C ALA A 23 5.43 0.09 12.24
N GLU A 24 4.65 0.83 13.03
CA GLU A 24 5.01 1.15 14.42
C GLU A 24 5.04 -0.10 15.31
N GLU A 25 4.13 -1.04 15.11
CA GLU A 25 4.13 -2.32 15.82
C GLU A 25 5.40 -3.13 15.57
N VAL A 26 5.94 -3.09 14.36
CA VAL A 26 7.22 -3.75 14.02
C VAL A 26 8.42 -2.98 14.55
N THR A 27 8.44 -1.65 14.37
CA THR A 27 9.63 -0.83 14.64
C THR A 27 9.77 -0.42 16.10
N ARG A 28 8.68 -0.06 16.77
CA ARG A 28 8.68 0.39 18.18
C ARG A 28 8.36 -0.74 19.15
N ARG A 29 7.37 -1.58 18.81
CA ARG A 29 6.89 -2.66 19.69
C ARG A 29 7.58 -4.00 19.43
N GLN A 30 8.54 -4.05 18.50
CA GLN A 30 9.37 -5.21 18.17
C GLN A 30 8.56 -6.48 17.85
N LYS A 31 7.31 -6.33 17.38
CA LYS A 31 6.52 -7.48 16.93
C LYS A 31 7.10 -8.03 15.64
N SER A 32 6.92 -9.35 15.45
CA SER A 32 7.30 -9.96 14.18
C SER A 32 6.49 -9.34 13.03
N LEU A 33 7.15 -9.13 11.89
CA LEU A 33 6.53 -8.55 10.69
C LEU A 33 5.26 -9.29 10.27
N ARG A 34 5.26 -10.63 10.38
CA ARG A 34 4.11 -11.48 10.06
C ARG A 34 2.95 -11.27 11.03
N ASN A 35 3.22 -11.19 12.34
CA ASN A 35 2.18 -10.99 13.35
C ASN A 35 1.57 -9.60 13.25
N ALA A 36 2.41 -8.57 13.06
CA ALA A 36 1.94 -7.22 12.82
C ALA A 36 1.08 -7.17 11.57
N ALA A 37 1.56 -7.67 10.41
CA ALA A 37 0.78 -7.69 9.19
C ALA A 37 -0.57 -8.42 9.34
N SER A 38 -0.59 -9.58 10.01
CA SER A 38 -1.81 -10.34 10.24
C SER A 38 -2.83 -9.57 11.09
N SER A 39 -2.38 -8.82 12.10
CA SER A 39 -3.26 -8.04 13.00
C SER A 39 -4.03 -6.94 12.27
N TYR A 40 -3.50 -6.44 11.16
CA TYR A 40 -4.09 -5.39 10.34
C TYR A 40 -4.59 -5.90 8.98
N ASN A 41 -4.70 -7.22 8.80
CA ASN A 41 -5.08 -7.87 7.54
C ASN A 41 -4.23 -7.43 6.32
N LEU A 42 -2.95 -7.16 6.54
CA LEU A 42 -1.98 -6.77 5.52
C LEU A 42 -1.21 -7.99 5.00
N ASN A 43 -0.70 -7.86 3.78
CA ASN A 43 0.36 -8.75 3.30
C ASN A 43 1.70 -8.32 3.93
N HIS A 44 2.38 -9.27 4.59
CA HIS A 44 3.66 -9.02 5.25
C HIS A 44 4.74 -8.48 4.29
N ILE A 45 4.76 -8.93 3.03
CA ILE A 45 5.68 -8.40 2.00
C ILE A 45 5.37 -6.92 1.70
N SER A 46 4.09 -6.56 1.57
CA SER A 46 3.69 -5.17 1.35
C SER A 46 4.08 -4.29 2.54
N LEU A 47 3.88 -4.78 3.77
CA LEU A 47 4.29 -4.08 4.98
C LEU A 47 5.82 -3.88 5.03
N TYR A 48 6.58 -4.91 4.69
CA TYR A 48 8.04 -4.82 4.60
C TYR A 48 8.51 -3.76 3.59
N ARG A 49 7.93 -3.76 2.37
CA ARG A 49 8.25 -2.76 1.33
C ARG A 49 7.90 -1.35 1.80
N TYR A 50 6.76 -1.18 2.47
CA TYR A 50 6.36 0.10 3.05
C TYR A 50 7.38 0.60 4.07
N ILE A 51 7.77 -0.24 5.04
CA ILE A 51 8.76 0.13 6.07
C ILE A 51 10.11 0.49 5.41
N LYS A 52 10.57 -0.28 4.43
CA LYS A 52 11.81 0.00 3.70
C LYS A 52 11.77 1.35 2.99
N ASN A 53 10.70 1.63 2.25
CA ASN A 53 10.54 2.88 1.51
C ASN A 53 10.37 4.08 2.46
N LYS A 54 9.68 3.90 3.57
CA LYS A 54 9.54 4.91 4.63
C LYS A 54 10.92 5.29 5.20
N LYS A 55 11.74 4.30 5.56
CA LYS A 55 13.11 4.56 6.05
C LYS A 55 13.96 5.30 5.03
N ALA A 56 13.88 4.92 3.75
CA ALA A 56 14.60 5.60 2.69
C ALA A 56 14.15 7.07 2.53
N TYR A 57 12.85 7.33 2.61
CA TYR A 57 12.29 8.68 2.57
C TYR A 57 12.69 9.53 3.80
N GLU A 58 12.73 8.92 4.99
CA GLU A 58 13.17 9.59 6.21
C GLU A 58 14.65 9.93 6.19
N SER A 59 15.49 9.09 5.56
CA SER A 59 16.92 9.36 5.38
C SER A 59 17.20 10.39 4.28
N ASP A 60 16.42 10.37 3.20
CA ASP A 60 16.57 11.25 2.05
C ASP A 60 15.20 11.75 1.58
N LYS A 61 14.88 12.99 1.95
CA LYS A 61 13.59 13.64 1.63
C LYS A 61 13.40 13.95 0.15
N THR A 62 14.42 13.74 -0.69
CA THR A 62 14.30 13.87 -2.15
C THR A 62 13.65 12.65 -2.79
N VAL A 63 13.60 11.52 -2.06
CA VAL A 63 12.92 10.29 -2.49
C VAL A 63 11.41 10.47 -2.44
N THR A 64 10.66 9.75 -3.28
CA THR A 64 9.20 9.78 -3.25
C THR A 64 8.65 9.14 -1.97
N PRO A 65 7.61 9.73 -1.35
CA PRO A 65 7.01 9.15 -0.14
C PRO A 65 6.38 7.78 -0.44
N PRO A 66 6.36 6.86 0.54
CA PRO A 66 5.82 5.53 0.36
C PRO A 66 4.33 5.58 -0.03
N SER A 67 4.03 5.10 -1.24
CA SER A 67 2.66 4.97 -1.77
C SER A 67 2.06 3.62 -1.38
N VAL A 68 0.78 3.61 -1.02
CA VAL A 68 0.02 2.40 -0.68
C VAL A 68 -1.31 2.37 -1.45
N GLY A 69 -1.82 1.16 -1.66
CA GLY A 69 -3.05 0.93 -2.42
C GLY A 69 -2.87 1.08 -3.94
N TYR A 70 -3.93 0.76 -4.68
CA TYR A 70 -3.98 1.02 -6.12
C TYR A 70 -4.28 2.50 -6.33
N GLN A 71 -3.33 3.27 -6.88
CA GLN A 71 -3.66 4.57 -7.46
C GLN A 71 -4.66 4.31 -8.58
N LYS A 72 -5.91 4.80 -8.44
CA LYS A 72 -6.84 4.86 -9.56
C LYS A 72 -6.13 5.65 -10.66
N ARG A 73 -5.66 4.95 -11.71
CA ARG A 73 -5.28 5.64 -12.94
C ARG A 73 -6.54 6.34 -13.40
N LEU A 74 -6.56 7.68 -13.31
CA LEU A 74 -7.54 8.49 -14.01
C LEU A 74 -7.28 8.25 -15.50
N SER A 75 -8.00 7.30 -16.07
CA SER A 75 -8.05 7.09 -17.51
C SER A 75 -8.76 8.31 -18.10
N PHE A 76 -8.02 9.40 -18.35
CA PHE A 76 -8.54 10.52 -19.11
C PHE A 76 -8.79 10.04 -20.53
N HIS A 77 -10.01 9.62 -20.82
CA HIS A 77 -10.44 9.35 -22.18
C HIS A 77 -10.56 10.71 -22.89
N LEU A 78 -9.49 11.11 -23.56
CA LEU A 78 -9.42 12.35 -24.31
C LEU A 78 -10.38 12.24 -25.51
N GLN A 79 -11.63 12.69 -25.35
CA GLN A 79 -12.54 12.85 -26.48
C GLN A 79 -12.00 13.97 -27.38
N ARG A 80 -11.28 13.60 -28.45
CA ARG A 80 -10.97 14.51 -29.56
C ARG A 80 -12.30 14.97 -30.17
N ARG A 81 -12.73 16.18 -29.85
CA ARG A 81 -13.68 16.90 -30.71
C ARG A 81 -12.94 17.22 -32.01
N LYS A 82 -13.37 16.59 -33.11
CA LYS A 82 -13.08 17.05 -34.47
C LYS A 82 -13.96 18.27 -34.71
N ASN A 83 -13.33 19.41 -34.99
CA ASN A 83 -13.97 20.52 -35.71
C ASN A 83 -13.96 20.21 -37.20
#